data_AF-A0A7K2HXH1-F1
#
_entry.id   AF-A0A7K2HXH1-F1
#
_cell.length_a   1.000
_cell.length_b   1.000
_cell.length_c   1.000
_cell.angle_alpha   90.00
_cell.angle_beta   90.00
_cell.angle_gamma   90.00
#
_symmetry.space_group_name_H-M   'P 1'
#
loop_
_entity.id
_entity.type
_entity.pdbx_description
1 polymer ?
#
loop_
_entity_poly.entity_id
_entity_poly.type
_entity_poly.pdbx_seq_one_letter_code
_entity_poly.pdbx_strand_id
1 'polypeptide(L)'
;MTTRPRDSGRARLYEAERLVHRMFDRAVSNRTVQIAGTELTLPVEAHFGSIASVRDYVDRVLAMPSVRARFGRATLPVRVRERRGHRSAEYVRSPDAEPQIAIPSSADGRWALRELVVLHELAHHLDESSGPAHGRGFAVGLTDLVTLVLGPEAGFVYRVVFGDSGVV
;
A
#
# COMPACT_ATOMS: atom_id res chain seq x y z
N MET A 1 6.87 -8.23 24.78
CA MET A 1 7.44 -7.51 23.63
C MET A 1 7.67 -8.53 22.53
N THR A 2 6.65 -8.81 21.72
CA THR A 2 6.74 -9.82 20.64
C THR A 2 7.52 -9.21 19.48
N THR A 3 8.79 -9.53 19.37
CA THR A 3 9.63 -9.15 18.23
C THR A 3 9.12 -9.86 16.99
N ARG A 4 8.74 -9.09 15.96
CA ARG A 4 8.37 -9.67 14.65
C ARG A 4 9.54 -10.51 14.11
N PRO A 5 9.29 -11.64 13.44
CA PRO A 5 10.33 -12.42 12.79
C PRO A 5 11.12 -11.59 11.77
N ARG A 6 12.35 -12.03 11.46
CA ARG A 6 13.23 -11.36 10.49
C ARG A 6 12.55 -11.24 9.12
N ASP A 7 12.67 -10.05 8.53
CA ASP A 7 12.04 -9.70 7.26
C ASP A 7 12.96 -9.94 6.05
N SER A 8 13.06 -11.21 5.65
CA SER A 8 13.84 -11.62 4.47
C SER A 8 13.12 -11.38 3.13
N GLY A 9 11.80 -11.22 3.14
CA GLY A 9 10.96 -11.06 1.94
C GLY A 9 10.86 -9.62 1.42
N ARG A 10 11.20 -8.63 2.25
CA ARG A 10 11.08 -7.19 1.95
C ARG A 10 11.64 -6.77 0.59
N ALA A 11 12.85 -7.20 0.23
CA ALA A 11 13.47 -6.77 -1.03
C ALA A 11 12.64 -7.20 -2.25
N ARG A 12 12.21 -8.46 -2.24
CA ARG A 12 11.37 -9.07 -3.28
C ARG A 12 9.99 -8.42 -3.36
N LEU A 13 9.37 -8.12 -2.23
CA LEU A 13 8.10 -7.41 -2.19
C LEU A 13 8.24 -6.00 -2.82
N TYR A 14 9.26 -5.24 -2.46
CA TYR A 14 9.47 -3.93 -3.08
C TYR A 14 9.83 -4.00 -4.56
N GLU A 15 10.50 -5.05 -5.03
CA GLU A 15 10.72 -5.29 -6.46
C GLU A 15 9.40 -5.53 -7.19
N ALA A 16 8.53 -6.34 -6.60
CA ALA A 16 7.20 -6.63 -7.11
C ALA A 16 6.31 -5.37 -7.15
N GLU A 17 6.26 -4.57 -6.09
CA GLU A 17 5.52 -3.30 -6.11
C GLU A 17 6.05 -2.31 -7.13
N ARG A 18 7.39 -2.25 -7.33
CA ARG A 18 7.96 -1.44 -8.41
C ARG A 18 7.51 -1.89 -9.80
N LEU A 19 7.24 -3.18 -10.01
CA LEU A 19 6.65 -3.67 -11.27
C LEU A 19 5.21 -3.15 -11.42
N VAL A 20 4.39 -3.26 -10.36
CA VAL A 20 3.01 -2.75 -10.37
C VAL A 20 2.97 -1.24 -10.63
N HIS A 21 3.79 -0.47 -9.93
CA HIS A 21 3.91 0.97 -10.11
C HIS A 21 4.19 1.34 -11.57
N ARG A 22 5.16 0.66 -12.21
CA ARG A 22 5.47 0.86 -13.63
C ARG A 22 4.31 0.51 -14.57
N MET A 23 3.46 -0.46 -14.20
CA MET A 23 2.26 -0.78 -14.99
C MET A 23 1.27 0.38 -14.95
N PHE A 24 0.99 0.93 -13.77
CA PHE A 24 0.13 2.11 -13.62
C PHE A 24 0.71 3.34 -14.32
N ASP A 25 2.01 3.59 -14.19
CA ASP A 25 2.68 4.75 -14.81
C ASP A 25 2.65 4.70 -16.36
N ARG A 26 2.57 3.51 -16.97
CA ARG A 26 2.53 3.34 -18.43
C ARG A 26 1.13 3.42 -19.02
N ALA A 27 0.10 3.20 -18.21
CA ALA A 27 -1.28 3.08 -18.67
C ALA A 27 -1.93 4.46 -18.97
N VAL A 28 -1.17 5.53 -19.19
CA VAL A 28 -1.68 6.91 -19.14
C VAL A 28 -2.71 7.25 -20.24
N SER A 29 -2.61 6.65 -21.44
CA SER A 29 -3.45 7.02 -22.58
C SER A 29 -4.78 6.27 -22.63
N ASN A 30 -4.76 4.94 -22.53
CA ASN A 30 -5.95 4.08 -22.59
C ASN A 30 -6.16 3.21 -21.34
N ARG A 31 -5.26 3.30 -20.36
CA ARG A 31 -5.25 2.51 -19.12
C ARG A 31 -5.20 1.00 -19.32
N THR A 32 -4.89 0.50 -20.51
CA THR A 32 -4.83 -0.94 -20.74
C THR A 32 -3.43 -1.49 -20.53
N VAL A 33 -3.32 -2.62 -19.83
CA VAL A 33 -2.08 -3.39 -19.71
C VAL A 33 -2.31 -4.85 -20.09
N GLN A 34 -1.26 -5.53 -20.55
CA GLN A 34 -1.26 -6.96 -20.82
C GLN A 34 -0.55 -7.68 -19.67
N ILE A 35 -1.24 -8.60 -19.01
CA ILE A 35 -0.70 -9.35 -17.87
C ILE A 35 -1.32 -10.75 -17.82
N ALA A 36 -0.48 -11.77 -17.64
CA ALA A 36 -0.90 -13.19 -17.64
C ALA A 36 -1.81 -13.57 -18.83
N GLY A 37 -1.49 -13.06 -20.03
CA GLY A 37 -2.27 -13.32 -21.25
C GLY A 37 -3.65 -12.63 -21.31
N THR A 38 -3.92 -11.68 -20.40
CA THR A 38 -5.19 -10.95 -20.32
C THR A 38 -4.95 -9.45 -20.50
N GLU A 39 -5.83 -8.80 -21.27
CA GLU A 39 -5.91 -7.35 -21.34
C GLU A 39 -6.77 -6.81 -20.20
N LEU A 40 -6.24 -5.86 -19.43
CA LEU A 40 -6.95 -5.23 -18.31
C LEU A 40 -6.93 -3.72 -18.45
N THR A 41 -8.08 -3.09 -18.19
CA THR A 41 -8.14 -1.64 -17.98
C THR A 41 -7.90 -1.35 -16.50
N LEU A 42 -6.77 -0.72 -16.17
CA LEU A 42 -6.44 -0.35 -14.81
C LEU A 42 -7.29 0.83 -14.32
N PRO A 43 -7.64 0.85 -13.02
CA PRO A 43 -8.26 2.01 -12.41
C PRO A 43 -7.29 3.21 -12.42
N VAL A 44 -7.84 4.40 -12.21
CA VAL A 44 -7.01 5.60 -12.01
C VAL A 44 -6.34 5.51 -10.65
N GLU A 45 -5.04 5.79 -10.61
CA GLU A 45 -4.32 6.00 -9.36
C GLU A 45 -4.40 7.48 -8.95
N ALA A 46 -4.80 7.75 -7.71
CA ALA A 46 -4.76 9.09 -7.14
C ALA A 46 -3.31 9.53 -6.87
N HIS A 47 -2.98 10.74 -7.30
CA HIS A 47 -1.73 11.43 -6.96
C HIS A 47 -2.07 12.65 -6.11
N PHE A 48 -1.42 12.77 -4.95
CA PHE A 48 -1.81 13.74 -3.93
C PHE A 48 -0.97 15.02 -4.04
N GLY A 49 -1.64 16.18 -3.98
CA GLY A 49 -0.96 17.47 -3.95
C GLY A 49 -0.41 17.86 -2.59
N SER A 50 -0.80 17.17 -1.51
CA SER A 50 -0.42 17.52 -0.14
C SER A 50 -0.58 16.37 0.86
N ILE A 51 0.09 16.49 2.01
CA ILE A 51 -0.10 15.58 3.16
C ILE A 51 -1.53 15.66 3.73
N ALA A 52 -2.18 16.83 3.65
CA ALA A 52 -3.58 16.97 4.07
C ALA A 52 -4.51 16.10 3.20
N SER A 53 -4.31 16.12 1.88
CA SER A 53 -5.08 15.26 0.97
C SER A 53 -4.84 13.76 1.23
N VAL A 54 -3.63 13.38 1.65
CA VAL A 54 -3.34 12.00 2.08
C VAL A 54 -4.09 11.64 3.36
N ARG A 55 -4.17 12.55 4.35
CA ARG A 55 -4.97 12.34 5.58
C ARG A 55 -6.42 12.05 5.24
N ASP A 56 -7.05 12.94 4.47
CA ASP A 56 -8.46 12.80 4.10
C ASP A 56 -8.71 11.50 3.32
N TYR A 57 -7.76 11.09 2.48
CA TYR A 57 -7.84 9.84 1.75
C TYR A 57 -7.76 8.62 2.68
N VAL A 58 -6.80 8.59 3.61
CA VAL A 58 -6.68 7.50 4.60
C VAL A 58 -7.95 7.39 5.44
N ASP A 59 -8.50 8.51 5.90
CA ASP A 59 -9.73 8.53 6.68
C ASP A 59 -10.92 7.96 5.89
N ARG A 60 -11.04 8.31 4.60
CA ARG A 60 -12.08 7.74 3.71
C ARG A 60 -11.91 6.24 3.52
N VAL A 61 -10.69 5.76 3.28
CA VAL A 61 -10.42 4.31 3.12
C VAL A 61 -10.76 3.54 4.39
N LEU A 62 -10.36 4.04 5.56
CA LEU A 62 -10.69 3.44 6.86
C LEU A 62 -12.19 3.48 7.18
N ALA A 63 -12.94 4.41 6.61
CA ALA A 63 -14.39 4.50 6.74
C ALA A 63 -15.16 3.57 5.79
N MET A 64 -14.53 2.99 4.77
CA MET A 64 -15.20 2.10 3.82
C MET A 64 -15.77 0.86 4.54
N PRO A 65 -17.06 0.53 4.37
CA PRO A 65 -17.65 -0.65 5.02
C PRO A 65 -16.95 -1.96 4.67
N SER A 66 -16.50 -2.11 3.42
CA SER A 66 -15.77 -3.29 2.93
C SER A 66 -14.40 -3.44 3.59
N VAL A 67 -13.67 -2.32 3.78
CA VAL A 67 -12.38 -2.30 4.49
C VAL A 67 -12.58 -2.64 5.97
N ARG A 68 -13.59 -2.06 6.63
CA ARG A 68 -13.92 -2.38 8.03
C ARG A 68 -14.35 -3.83 8.25
N ALA A 69 -15.08 -4.40 7.29
CA ALA A 69 -15.47 -5.80 7.34
C ALA A 69 -14.26 -6.74 7.19
N ARG A 70 -13.26 -6.35 6.39
CA ARG A 70 -12.06 -7.18 6.14
C ARG A 70 -10.98 -7.03 7.21
N PHE A 71 -10.78 -5.83 7.76
CA PHE A 71 -9.67 -5.50 8.64
C PHE A 71 -10.19 -4.95 9.98
N GLY A 72 -10.04 -5.73 11.07
CA GLY A 72 -10.53 -5.32 12.40
C GLY A 72 -9.88 -4.02 12.89
N ARG A 73 -8.61 -3.83 12.57
CA ARG A 73 -7.84 -2.61 12.87
C ARG A 73 -8.30 -1.35 12.12
N ALA A 74 -9.19 -1.45 11.13
CA ALA A 74 -9.67 -0.27 10.41
C ALA A 74 -10.47 0.71 11.29
N THR A 75 -10.92 0.26 12.46
CA THR A 75 -11.58 1.09 13.48
C THR A 75 -10.61 1.86 14.37
N LEU A 76 -9.30 1.56 14.30
CA LEU A 76 -8.27 2.20 15.10
C LEU A 76 -7.66 3.39 14.35
N PRO A 77 -7.40 4.53 15.02
CA PRO A 77 -6.87 5.71 14.36
C PRO A 77 -5.40 5.51 13.93
N VAL A 78 -5.01 6.25 12.90
CA VAL A 78 -3.62 6.38 12.44
C VAL A 78 -3.39 7.81 11.96
N ARG A 79 -2.32 8.44 12.44
CA ARG A 79 -1.99 9.82 12.09
C ARG A 79 -1.09 9.88 10.87
N VAL A 80 -1.51 10.56 9.81
CA VAL A 80 -0.59 10.85 8.69
C VAL A 80 0.21 12.12 8.98
N ARG A 81 1.52 12.09 8.74
CA ARG A 81 2.41 13.24 8.87
C ARG A 81 3.42 13.33 7.74
N GLU A 82 4.00 14.51 7.59
CA GLU A 82 5.17 14.69 6.75
C GLU A 82 6.38 13.94 7.35
N ARG A 83 7.20 13.40 6.45
CA ARG A 83 8.48 12.77 6.77
C ARG A 83 9.63 13.69 6.36
N ARG A 84 10.59 13.88 7.27
CA ARG A 84 11.80 14.70 7.01
C ARG A 84 12.71 14.13 5.92
N GLY A 85 12.84 12.80 5.84
CA GLY A 85 13.66 12.13 4.81
C GLY A 85 12.82 11.66 3.63
N HIS A 86 13.43 11.56 2.43
CA HIS A 86 12.74 11.24 1.17
C HIS A 86 12.94 9.81 0.66
N ARG A 87 13.76 8.99 1.33
CA ARG A 87 14.15 7.64 0.85
C ARG A 87 13.07 6.56 1.02
N SER A 88 12.08 6.80 1.86
CA SER A 88 10.98 5.86 2.11
C SER A 88 9.78 6.60 2.68
N ALA A 89 8.57 6.11 2.41
CA ALA A 89 7.44 6.27 3.31
C ALA A 89 7.56 5.24 4.44
N GLU A 90 6.84 5.43 5.54
CA GLU A 90 6.94 4.53 6.69
C GLU A 90 5.74 4.61 7.63
N TYR A 91 5.14 3.45 7.92
CA TYR A 91 4.30 3.23 9.08
C TYR A 91 5.14 3.01 10.34
N VAL A 92 4.86 3.78 11.39
CA VAL A 92 5.52 3.70 12.69
C VAL A 92 4.48 3.39 13.75
N ARG A 93 4.70 2.32 14.52
CA ARG A 93 3.93 2.00 15.72
C ARG A 93 4.84 2.05 16.94
N SER A 94 4.42 2.81 17.95
CA SER A 94 5.07 2.88 19.26
C SER A 94 4.06 2.47 20.34
N PRO A 95 4.48 1.86 21.46
CA PRO A 95 3.62 1.65 22.62
C PRO A 95 3.08 2.96 23.23
N ASP A 96 3.86 4.04 23.14
CA ASP A 96 3.62 5.29 23.88
C ASP A 96 3.06 6.43 23.01
N ALA A 97 2.78 6.16 21.74
CA ALA A 97 2.29 7.17 20.81
C ALA A 97 1.28 6.60 19.82
N GLU A 98 0.39 7.45 19.34
CA GLU A 98 -0.53 7.13 18.26
C GLU A 98 0.26 6.61 17.04
N PRO A 99 -0.18 5.50 16.39
CA PRO A 99 0.44 5.02 15.17
C PRO A 99 0.47 6.08 14.08
N GLN A 100 1.54 6.10 13.29
CA GLN A 100 1.75 7.16 12.30
C GLN A 100 2.09 6.59 10.93
N ILE A 101 1.59 7.23 9.88
CA ILE A 101 2.06 7.07 8.51
C ILE A 101 2.87 8.32 8.16
N ALA A 102 4.16 8.15 7.92
CA ALA A 102 5.08 9.24 7.58
C ALA A 102 5.35 9.25 6.08
N ILE A 103 4.87 10.29 5.38
CA ILE A 103 5.01 10.41 3.92
C ILE A 103 5.97 11.55 3.57
N PRO A 104 6.99 11.32 2.74
CA PRO A 104 7.78 12.39 2.15
C PRO A 104 6.96 13.31 1.25
N SER A 105 7.10 14.62 1.40
CA SER A 105 6.47 15.63 0.52
C SER A 105 7.43 16.66 -0.06
N SER A 106 8.73 16.54 0.21
CA SER A 106 9.76 17.36 -0.44
C SER A 106 9.85 17.08 -1.94
N ALA A 107 10.58 17.91 -2.68
CA ALA A 107 10.74 17.75 -4.13
C ALA A 107 11.22 16.34 -4.54
N ASP A 108 12.23 15.82 -3.85
CA ASP A 108 12.77 14.46 -4.06
C ASP A 108 11.90 13.36 -3.44
N GLY A 109 10.93 13.74 -2.59
CA GLY A 109 10.00 12.84 -1.92
C GLY A 109 8.66 12.67 -2.63
N ARG A 110 8.39 13.44 -3.69
CA ARG A 110 7.09 13.45 -4.40
C ARG A 110 6.65 12.09 -4.93
N TRP A 111 7.57 11.16 -5.17
CA TRP A 111 7.27 9.78 -5.55
C TRP A 111 6.34 9.07 -4.55
N ALA A 112 6.33 9.49 -3.29
CA ALA A 112 5.53 8.89 -2.22
C ALA A 112 4.09 9.44 -2.16
N LEU A 113 3.80 10.54 -2.85
CA LEU A 113 2.46 11.16 -2.91
C LEU A 113 1.57 10.47 -3.96
N ARG A 114 1.57 9.14 -3.97
CA ARG A 114 0.74 8.30 -4.84
C ARG A 114 -0.05 7.28 -4.02
N GLU A 115 -1.24 6.93 -4.50
CA GLU A 115 -2.20 6.07 -3.82
C GLU A 115 -1.63 4.71 -3.43
N LEU A 116 -0.88 4.04 -4.32
CA LEU A 116 -0.35 2.72 -4.03
C LEU A 116 0.70 2.74 -2.90
N VAL A 117 1.49 3.82 -2.77
CA VAL A 117 2.42 4.00 -1.64
C VAL A 117 1.65 4.24 -0.34
N VAL A 118 0.58 5.04 -0.38
CA VAL A 118 -0.26 5.28 0.81
C VAL A 118 -0.96 3.99 1.25
N LEU A 119 -1.47 3.20 0.30
CA LEU A 119 -2.09 1.90 0.59
C LEU A 119 -1.08 0.88 1.15
N HIS A 120 0.18 0.90 0.70
CA HIS A 120 1.24 0.10 1.32
C HIS A 120 1.42 0.42 2.82
N GLU A 121 1.58 1.71 3.16
CA GLU A 121 1.75 2.10 4.56
C GLU A 121 0.49 1.87 5.40
N LEU A 122 -0.69 2.06 4.80
CA LEU A 122 -1.96 1.74 5.44
C LEU A 122 -2.12 0.24 5.68
N ALA A 123 -1.64 -0.61 4.77
CA ALA A 123 -1.63 -2.06 4.97
C ALA A 123 -0.80 -2.46 6.20
N HIS A 124 0.32 -1.77 6.49
CA HIS A 124 1.07 -2.00 7.74
C HIS A 124 0.27 -1.63 8.99
N HIS A 125 -0.56 -0.59 8.92
CA HIS A 125 -1.47 -0.24 10.03
C HIS A 125 -2.55 -1.30 10.23
N LEU A 126 -3.09 -1.84 9.13
CA LEU A 126 -4.16 -2.83 9.14
C LEU A 126 -3.69 -4.26 9.43
N ASP A 127 -2.41 -4.55 9.24
CA ASP A 127 -1.83 -5.87 9.42
C ASP A 127 -1.86 -6.34 10.89
N GLU A 128 -2.58 -7.44 11.12
CA GLU A 128 -2.67 -8.16 12.39
C GLU A 128 -1.84 -9.45 12.39
N SER A 129 -1.14 -9.75 11.30
CA SER A 129 -0.35 -10.96 11.21
C SER A 129 0.88 -10.91 12.13
N SER A 130 1.24 -12.08 12.65
CA SER A 130 2.43 -12.28 13.51
C SER A 130 3.71 -12.52 12.70
N GLY A 131 3.64 -12.46 11.38
CA GLY A 131 4.76 -12.75 10.48
C GLY A 131 5.77 -11.60 10.37
N PRO A 132 6.78 -11.75 9.49
CA PRO A 132 7.64 -10.63 9.12
C PRO A 132 6.83 -9.46 8.56
N ALA A 133 7.34 -8.23 8.69
CA ALA A 133 6.61 -7.02 8.28
C ALA A 133 6.21 -7.02 6.80
N HIS A 134 7.04 -7.58 5.91
CA HIS A 134 6.72 -7.80 4.50
C HIS A 134 6.58 -9.29 4.16
N GLY A 135 6.04 -10.07 5.10
CA GLY A 135 5.74 -11.50 4.90
C GLY A 135 4.43 -11.74 4.17
N ARG A 136 4.07 -13.02 4.01
CA ARG A 136 2.84 -13.46 3.32
C ARG A 136 1.57 -12.77 3.84
N GLY A 137 1.42 -12.64 5.16
CA GLY A 137 0.23 -12.03 5.77
C GLY A 137 0.03 -10.59 5.31
N PHE A 138 1.10 -9.80 5.33
CA PHE A 138 1.12 -8.44 4.80
C PHE A 138 0.82 -8.41 3.29
N ALA A 139 1.48 -9.25 2.49
CA ALA A 139 1.29 -9.25 1.04
C ALA A 139 -0.15 -9.59 0.61
N VAL A 140 -0.78 -10.56 1.29
CA VAL A 140 -2.20 -10.88 1.09
C VAL A 140 -3.08 -9.72 1.56
N GLY A 141 -2.80 -9.14 2.74
CA GLY A 141 -3.54 -7.98 3.25
C GLY A 141 -3.48 -6.76 2.33
N LEU A 142 -2.30 -6.45 1.78
CA LEU A 142 -2.11 -5.38 0.81
C LEU A 142 -2.90 -5.64 -0.49
N THR A 143 -2.85 -6.87 -0.99
CA THR A 143 -3.61 -7.29 -2.18
C THR A 143 -5.11 -7.13 -1.96
N ASP A 144 -5.62 -7.54 -0.79
CA ASP A 144 -7.02 -7.38 -0.41
C ASP A 144 -7.40 -5.90 -0.29
N LEU A 145 -6.57 -5.08 0.37
CA LEU A 145 -6.81 -3.65 0.53
C LEU A 145 -6.89 -2.94 -0.83
N VAL A 146 -5.92 -3.20 -1.72
CA VAL A 146 -5.92 -2.66 -3.08
C VAL A 146 -7.15 -3.12 -3.86
N THR A 147 -7.54 -4.38 -3.74
CA THR A 147 -8.76 -4.90 -4.38
C THR A 147 -10.00 -4.14 -3.93
N LEU A 148 -10.13 -3.88 -2.63
CA LEU A 148 -11.31 -3.23 -2.06
C LEU A 148 -11.38 -1.73 -2.38
N VAL A 149 -10.23 -1.07 -2.56
CA VAL A 149 -10.15 0.37 -2.78
C VAL A 149 -10.12 0.72 -4.26
N LEU A 150 -9.29 0.03 -5.05
CA LEU A 150 -9.07 0.32 -6.46
C LEU A 150 -9.88 -0.58 -7.40
N GLY A 151 -10.38 -1.71 -6.90
CA GLY A 151 -11.19 -2.64 -7.68
C GLY A 151 -10.48 -3.95 -8.06
N PRO A 152 -11.23 -4.89 -8.67
CA PRO A 152 -10.75 -6.24 -8.94
C PRO A 152 -9.57 -6.31 -9.91
N GLU A 153 -9.45 -5.37 -10.86
CA GLU A 153 -8.37 -5.32 -11.84
C GLU A 153 -7.02 -5.03 -11.15
N ALA A 154 -6.98 -4.06 -10.24
CA ALA A 154 -5.78 -3.80 -9.43
C ALA A 154 -5.45 -5.00 -8.54
N GLY A 155 -6.47 -5.61 -7.93
CA GLY A 155 -6.32 -6.84 -7.17
C GLY A 155 -5.71 -8.00 -7.98
N PHE A 156 -6.16 -8.18 -9.22
CA PHE A 156 -5.62 -9.19 -10.13
C PHE A 156 -4.15 -8.94 -10.44
N VAL A 157 -3.77 -7.69 -10.75
CA VAL A 157 -2.37 -7.32 -10.99
C VAL A 157 -1.50 -7.68 -9.78
N TYR A 158 -1.91 -7.32 -8.57
CA TYR A 158 -1.15 -7.67 -7.36
C TYR A 158 -1.01 -9.18 -7.18
N ARG A 159 -2.08 -9.97 -7.38
CA ARG A 159 -2.03 -11.44 -7.26
C ARG A 159 -1.04 -12.07 -8.24
N VAL A 160 -1.09 -11.66 -9.51
CA VAL A 160 -0.17 -12.18 -10.54
C VAL A 160 1.26 -11.77 -10.22
N VAL A 161 1.52 -10.48 -10.02
CA VAL A 161 2.88 -9.96 -9.81
C VAL A 161 3.49 -10.53 -8.54
N PHE A 162 2.74 -10.64 -7.45
CA PHE A 162 3.26 -11.20 -6.19
C PHE A 162 3.50 -12.71 -6.31
N GLY A 163 2.64 -13.45 -7.02
CA GLY A 163 2.84 -14.88 -7.29
C GLY A 163 4.07 -15.15 -8.16
N ASP A 164 4.18 -14.45 -9.29
CA ASP A 164 5.32 -14.60 -10.21
C ASP A 164 6.66 -14.17 -9.56
N SER A 165 6.61 -13.19 -8.65
CA SER A 165 7.78 -12.75 -7.90
C SER A 165 8.13 -13.67 -6.73
N GLY A 166 7.29 -14.66 -6.39
CA GLY A 166 7.46 -15.56 -5.24
C GLY A 166 7.30 -14.85 -3.88
N VAL A 167 6.50 -13.79 -3.82
CA VAL A 167 6.14 -13.08 -2.57
C VAL A 167 5.04 -13.86 -1.83
N VAL A 168 4.10 -14.45 -2.57
CA VAL A 168 3.00 -15.29 -2.10
C VAL A 168 2.98 -16.62 -2.83
#